data_AF-A0A7K9UIE4-F1
#
_entry.id   AF-A0A7K9UIE4-F1
#
_cell.length_a   1.000
_cell.length_b   1.000
_cell.length_c   1.000
_cell.angle_alpha   90.00
_cell.angle_beta   90.00
_cell.angle_gamma   90.00
#
_symmetry.space_group_name_H-M   'P 1'
#
loop_
_entity.id
_entity.type
_entity.pdbx_description
1 polymer ?
#
loop_
_entity_poly.entity_id
_entity_poly.type
_entity_poly.pdbx_seq_one_letter_code
_entity_poly.pdbx_strand_id
1 'polypeptide(L)'
;VAKLCGCDLLVAQCDVNCCCDPDCSADEFSLFTSCSIPVVTGDSRLCSQKAAVYSLDVEANPPERIFQLIDQVNPSVFCIHATNYKQALSFSSPEIPTSENFDQLLTQFGSASFSAEPDSWNINTDAQSPSDANETYRYEYGVPIQTADAFLRLPSPVVSSWCSDVNPAGFLVNQATKCTRSVTVEKCGDIEAVNMLFYINSSILAVPRSSQMVNITVQSIAVQSLNGTRTLLNGSDVLRLPLVLDELCINLVLGVSYHITYTDSGEIIEAAAAFVLGAINKAALSIQQSFEISFTQINTEPVPLSGNPGYVVGLPIRAGFQPQRYPFFTSGIIQSTNKYGQFTILQSTSTQDCLAARGARTPILFGYNMVSGCTLRITAAMKCQPLAQTLLDLLKGQSFPEYVASFGNSRAQDVLDWVPITHLHTSEQRICNTLQSSCQIPVSLEIEVKWTKYGSLLNPQARIVSVTARITSTTWKQLPLGRERTIPVTSSVVFTDISSPAEPGYKAWPTINVKLPFDFFFPFV
;
A
#
# COMPACT_ATOMS: atom_id res chain seq x y z
N VAL A 1 14.06 0.14 10.53
CA VAL A 1 13.43 0.75 11.73
C VAL A 1 12.24 1.61 11.36
N ALA A 2 12.34 2.53 10.39
CA ALA A 2 11.18 3.28 9.86
C ALA A 2 10.00 2.39 9.39
N LYS A 3 10.28 1.26 8.71
CA LYS A 3 9.25 0.27 8.31
C LYS A 3 8.51 -0.46 9.46
N LEU A 4 8.87 -0.19 10.72
CA LEU A 4 8.28 -0.80 11.92
C LEU A 4 7.58 0.25 12.80
N CYS A 5 7.37 1.46 12.28
CA CYS A 5 6.69 2.53 13.00
C CYS A 5 5.18 2.25 13.03
N GLY A 6 4.70 1.64 14.12
CA GLY A 6 3.30 1.23 14.24
C GLY A 6 2.30 2.37 14.43
N CYS A 7 2.76 3.61 14.63
CA CYS A 7 1.92 4.79 14.74
C CYS A 7 1.85 5.65 13.47
N ASP A 8 2.66 5.35 12.45
CA ASP A 8 2.60 5.94 11.12
C ASP A 8 1.45 5.24 10.38
N LEU A 9 0.27 5.84 10.43
CA LEU A 9 -0.99 5.34 9.92
C LEU A 9 -1.59 6.26 8.84
N LEU A 10 -1.01 7.43 8.58
CA LEU A 10 -1.42 8.36 7.53
C LEU A 10 -0.40 8.36 6.41
N VAL A 11 -0.87 8.25 5.16
CA VAL A 11 0.03 8.24 4.01
C VAL A 11 0.52 9.66 3.72
N ALA A 12 1.84 9.87 3.73
CA ALA A 12 2.49 11.14 3.34
C ALA A 12 2.05 12.34 4.20
N GLN A 13 1.68 12.09 5.45
CA GLN A 13 1.31 13.11 6.43
C GLN A 13 1.73 12.68 7.82
N CYS A 14 2.08 13.67 8.64
CA CYS A 14 2.49 13.47 10.02
C CYS A 14 1.34 12.98 10.93
N ASP A 15 1.51 11.80 11.53
CA ASP A 15 0.68 11.30 12.62
C ASP A 15 1.03 12.00 13.95
N VAL A 16 0.05 12.66 14.56
CA VAL A 16 0.23 13.40 15.82
C VAL A 16 0.79 12.50 16.92
N ASN A 17 1.83 12.96 17.61
CA ASN A 17 2.59 12.21 18.64
C ASN A 17 3.36 10.98 18.12
N CYS A 18 3.43 10.75 16.80
CA CYS A 18 4.18 9.64 16.22
C CYS A 18 5.63 10.04 15.89
N CYS A 19 6.52 10.00 16.88
CA CYS A 19 7.90 10.45 16.70
C CYS A 19 8.75 9.60 15.74
N CYS A 20 8.32 8.38 15.40
CA CYS A 20 8.98 7.54 14.40
C CYS A 20 8.49 7.75 12.97
N ASP A 21 7.49 8.61 12.78
CA ASP A 21 6.93 8.97 11.48
C ASP A 21 7.96 9.79 10.67
N PRO A 22 8.31 9.33 9.45
CA PRO A 22 9.25 10.05 8.59
C PRO A 22 8.66 11.33 7.99
N ASP A 23 7.34 11.47 7.91
CA ASP A 23 6.63 12.55 7.22
C ASP A 23 6.44 13.80 8.11
N CYS A 24 6.70 13.68 9.42
CA CYS A 24 6.64 14.80 10.36
C CYS A 24 7.82 15.79 10.24
N SER A 25 7.46 17.06 10.11
CA SER A 25 8.36 18.22 10.10
C SER A 25 8.55 18.86 11.49
N ALA A 26 9.53 19.75 11.63
CA ALA A 26 9.81 20.47 12.88
C ALA A 26 8.64 21.34 13.36
N ASP A 27 7.88 21.93 12.43
CA ASP A 27 6.72 22.75 12.76
C ASP A 27 5.59 21.89 13.36
N GLU A 28 5.40 20.68 12.85
CA GLU A 28 4.36 19.74 13.32
C GLU A 28 4.69 19.13 14.68
N PHE A 29 5.98 18.95 15.02
CA PHE A 29 6.39 18.56 16.37
C PHE A 29 5.96 19.57 17.44
N SER A 30 5.69 20.82 17.09
CA SER A 30 5.13 21.82 18.01
C SER A 30 3.73 21.46 18.53
N LEU A 31 3.01 20.60 17.80
CA LEU A 31 1.68 20.13 18.19
C LEU A 31 1.74 18.87 19.06
N PHE A 32 2.93 18.30 19.25
CA PHE A 32 3.09 17.04 19.97
C PHE A 32 3.19 17.32 21.47
N THR A 33 2.58 16.44 22.25
CA THR A 33 2.67 16.46 23.72
C THR A 33 3.60 15.37 24.24
N SER A 34 3.77 14.28 23.49
CA SER A 34 4.64 13.16 23.84
C SER A 34 4.89 12.27 22.62
N CYS A 35 5.78 11.27 22.76
CA CYS A 35 5.97 10.23 21.75
C CYS A 35 5.14 8.99 22.11
N SER A 36 4.18 8.62 21.27
CA SER A 36 3.33 7.43 21.45
C SER A 36 4.15 6.13 21.43
N ILE A 37 5.20 6.08 20.60
CA ILE A 37 6.14 4.95 20.51
C ILE A 37 7.56 5.48 20.72
N PRO A 38 8.05 5.53 21.97
CA PRO A 38 9.36 6.12 22.28
C PRO A 38 10.52 5.18 21.93
N VAL A 39 10.27 3.88 21.78
CA VAL A 39 11.33 2.89 21.49
C VAL A 39 10.82 1.88 20.46
N VAL A 40 11.57 1.72 19.37
CA VAL A 40 11.34 0.69 18.34
C VAL A 40 12.51 -0.29 18.36
N THR A 41 12.26 -1.51 18.84
CA THR A 41 13.27 -2.57 18.99
C THR A 41 12.85 -3.87 18.33
N GLY A 42 13.83 -4.76 18.13
CA GLY A 42 13.59 -6.14 17.74
C GLY A 42 13.25 -7.03 18.95
N ASP A 43 13.91 -8.18 19.06
CA ASP A 43 13.65 -9.15 20.13
C ASP A 43 14.23 -8.68 21.47
N SER A 44 13.35 -8.29 22.40
CA SER A 44 13.70 -7.81 23.74
C SER A 44 14.46 -8.82 24.58
N ARG A 45 14.49 -10.11 24.22
CA ARG A 45 15.23 -11.16 24.95
C ARG A 45 16.72 -11.19 24.60
N LEU A 46 17.18 -10.50 23.56
CA LEU A 46 18.59 -10.46 23.19
C LEU A 46 19.43 -9.73 24.25
N CYS A 47 20.65 -10.20 24.53
CA CYS A 47 21.56 -9.54 25.47
C CYS A 47 21.99 -8.16 25.01
N SER A 48 22.18 -8.00 23.71
CA SER A 48 22.41 -6.72 23.07
C SER A 48 21.60 -6.65 21.78
N GLN A 49 20.95 -5.52 21.56
CA GLN A 49 20.27 -5.24 20.31
C GLN A 49 20.29 -3.74 20.01
N LYS A 50 20.20 -3.40 18.73
CA LYS A 50 20.00 -2.01 18.31
C LYS A 50 18.55 -1.60 18.54
N ALA A 51 18.36 -0.55 19.32
CA ALA A 51 17.08 0.09 19.58
C ALA A 51 17.08 1.47 18.93
N ALA A 52 16.00 1.83 18.25
CA ALA A 52 15.75 3.23 17.92
C ALA A 52 14.93 3.86 19.03
N VAL A 53 15.50 4.88 19.67
CA VAL A 53 14.81 5.68 20.68
C VAL A 53 14.42 7.00 20.05
N TYR A 54 13.16 7.36 20.25
CA TYR A 54 12.54 8.59 19.82
C TYR A 54 12.06 9.35 21.05
N SER A 55 12.52 10.59 21.18
CA SER A 55 12.01 11.54 22.17
C SER A 55 11.80 12.89 21.52
N LEU A 56 10.96 13.72 22.12
CA LEU A 56 10.73 15.08 21.66
C LEU A 56 11.51 16.05 22.55
N ASP A 57 12.31 16.93 21.95
CA ASP A 57 12.83 18.09 22.64
C ASP A 57 11.79 19.20 22.58
N VAL A 58 11.01 19.33 23.66
CA VAL A 58 9.95 20.34 23.78
C VAL A 58 10.50 21.72 24.15
N GLU A 59 11.78 21.80 24.55
CA GLU A 59 12.45 23.05 24.93
C GLU A 59 13.18 23.69 23.74
N ALA A 60 13.49 22.91 22.69
CA ALA A 60 13.94 23.41 21.41
C ALA A 60 12.86 24.25 20.71
N ASN A 61 13.26 25.28 19.96
CA ASN A 61 12.32 26.18 19.28
C ASN A 61 12.76 26.40 17.81
N PRO A 62 12.10 25.74 16.82
CA PRO A 62 10.95 24.85 16.97
C PRO A 62 11.31 23.51 17.66
N PRO A 63 10.33 22.80 18.27
CA PRO A 63 10.55 21.49 18.86
C PRO A 63 11.13 20.49 17.87
N GLU A 64 12.15 19.76 18.30
CA GLU A 64 12.86 18.81 17.43
C GLU A 64 12.68 17.37 17.91
N ARG A 65 12.58 16.44 16.95
CA ARG A 65 12.71 15.03 17.28
C ARG A 65 14.15 14.70 17.59
N ILE A 66 14.37 14.03 18.71
CA ILE A 66 15.63 13.39 19.03
C ILE A 66 15.51 11.93 18.61
N PHE A 67 16.37 11.53 17.67
CA PHE A 67 16.50 10.14 17.24
C PHE A 67 17.88 9.61 17.63
N GLN A 68 17.91 8.52 18.37
CA GLN A 68 19.15 7.85 18.74
C GLN A 68 19.06 6.34 18.49
N LEU A 69 20.09 5.80 17.84
CA LEU A 69 20.32 4.37 17.74
C LEU A 69 21.23 3.95 18.90
N ILE A 70 20.65 3.30 19.91
CA ILE A 70 21.38 2.82 21.09
C ILE A 70 21.53 1.30 21.03
N ASP A 71 22.64 0.79 21.57
CA ASP A 71 22.76 -0.62 21.90
C ASP A 71 22.06 -0.86 23.23
N GLN A 72 20.83 -1.37 23.17
CA GLN A 72 20.06 -1.71 24.35
C GLN A 72 20.55 -3.05 24.89
N VAL A 73 21.06 -3.01 26.12
CA VAL A 73 21.48 -4.19 26.86
C VAL A 73 20.32 -4.70 27.68
N ASN A 74 19.97 -5.98 27.52
CA ASN A 74 18.96 -6.59 28.38
C ASN A 74 19.61 -6.92 29.74
N PRO A 75 19.11 -6.38 30.87
CA PRO A 75 19.68 -6.61 32.19
C PRO A 75 19.45 -8.04 32.72
N SER A 76 18.63 -8.84 32.03
CA SER A 76 18.37 -10.23 32.38
C SER A 76 19.62 -11.09 32.20
N VAL A 77 20.00 -11.83 33.24
CA VAL A 77 21.09 -12.82 33.18
C VAL A 77 20.76 -13.97 32.19
N PHE A 78 19.47 -14.15 31.86
CA PHE A 78 18.99 -15.13 30.88
C PHE A 78 18.78 -14.55 29.47
N CYS A 79 19.36 -13.40 29.18
CA CYS A 79 19.30 -12.82 27.85
C CYS A 79 20.00 -13.73 26.81
N ILE A 80 19.56 -13.63 25.57
CA ILE A 80 20.07 -14.43 24.44
C ILE A 80 21.28 -13.70 23.85
N HIS A 81 22.49 -14.16 24.17
CA HIS A 81 23.73 -13.58 23.63
C HIS A 81 23.96 -13.92 22.15
N ALA A 82 23.62 -15.15 21.76
CA ALA A 82 23.65 -15.60 20.37
C ALA A 82 22.48 -16.55 20.12
N THR A 83 21.62 -16.20 19.16
CA THR A 83 20.55 -17.09 18.69
C THR A 83 21.10 -18.06 17.65
N ASN A 84 21.14 -19.35 18.00
CA ASN A 84 21.51 -20.45 17.12
C ASN A 84 20.33 -20.96 16.28
N TYR A 85 19.11 -20.43 16.50
CA TYR A 85 17.90 -20.77 15.77
C TYR A 85 17.04 -19.53 15.54
N LYS A 86 17.46 -18.70 14.56
CA LYS A 86 16.78 -17.44 14.20
C LYS A 86 15.33 -17.64 13.77
N GLN A 87 15.01 -18.79 13.14
CA GLN A 87 13.64 -19.09 12.71
C GLN A 87 12.63 -19.20 13.87
N ALA A 88 13.04 -19.56 15.10
CA ALA A 88 12.14 -19.59 16.27
C ALA A 88 11.73 -18.19 16.80
N LEU A 89 12.39 -17.12 16.36
CA LEU A 89 12.11 -15.76 16.83
C LEU A 89 11.11 -15.02 15.92
N SER A 90 10.63 -15.68 14.87
CA SER A 90 9.71 -15.14 13.87
C SER A 90 8.66 -16.16 13.50
N PHE A 91 7.43 -15.71 13.25
CA PHE A 91 6.45 -16.52 12.56
C PHE A 91 6.95 -16.83 11.16
N SER A 92 7.10 -18.11 10.85
CA SER A 92 7.49 -18.58 9.52
C SER A 92 6.42 -18.18 8.50
N SER A 93 6.85 -17.63 7.38
CA SER A 93 5.97 -17.56 6.21
C SER A 93 5.65 -18.97 5.76
N PRO A 94 4.42 -19.26 5.28
CA PRO A 94 4.18 -20.50 4.56
C PRO A 94 5.23 -20.64 3.46
N GLU A 95 5.83 -21.82 3.36
CA GLU A 95 6.86 -22.07 2.37
C GLU A 95 6.24 -21.93 0.96
N ILE A 96 6.82 -21.07 0.13
CA ILE A 96 6.26 -20.76 -1.19
C ILE A 96 6.45 -22.01 -2.07
N PRO A 97 5.39 -22.50 -2.76
CA PRO A 97 5.53 -23.65 -3.64
C PRO A 97 6.47 -23.34 -4.80
N THR A 98 7.52 -24.13 -4.92
CA THR A 98 8.44 -24.23 -6.06
C THR A 98 8.29 -25.62 -6.67
N SER A 99 8.73 -25.80 -7.91
CA SER A 99 8.70 -27.12 -8.57
C SER A 99 9.46 -28.21 -7.80
N GLU A 100 10.39 -27.84 -6.91
CA GLU A 100 11.20 -28.78 -6.14
C GLU A 100 10.57 -29.16 -4.80
N ASN A 101 9.82 -28.26 -4.16
CA ASN A 101 9.20 -28.50 -2.86
C ASN A 101 7.69 -28.79 -2.96
N PHE A 102 7.10 -28.66 -4.15
CA PHE A 102 5.65 -28.79 -4.37
C PHE A 102 5.10 -30.12 -3.88
N ASP A 103 5.71 -31.26 -4.23
CA ASP A 103 5.23 -32.58 -3.83
C ASP A 103 5.32 -32.79 -2.31
N GLN A 104 6.35 -32.22 -1.67
CA GLN A 104 6.54 -32.29 -0.23
C GLN A 104 5.52 -31.40 0.51
N LEU A 105 5.26 -30.19 0.00
CA LEU A 105 4.24 -29.30 0.54
C LEU A 105 2.83 -29.84 0.28
N LEU A 106 2.59 -30.47 -0.87
CA LEU A 106 1.33 -31.11 -1.21
C LEU A 106 1.06 -32.35 -0.34
N THR A 107 2.08 -33.12 0.01
CA THR A 107 1.92 -34.27 0.93
C THR A 107 1.75 -33.83 2.39
N GLN A 108 2.38 -32.72 2.79
CA GLN A 108 2.32 -32.19 4.16
C GLN A 108 1.06 -31.35 4.43
N PHE A 109 0.62 -30.53 3.48
CA PHE A 109 -0.50 -29.60 3.61
C PHE A 109 -1.69 -29.91 2.69
N GLY A 110 -1.54 -30.88 1.78
CA GLY A 110 -2.64 -31.32 0.92
C GLY A 110 -3.71 -32.02 1.73
N SER A 111 -4.83 -31.33 1.90
CA SER A 111 -6.11 -31.93 2.23
C SER A 111 -6.96 -31.96 0.97
N ALA A 112 -7.90 -32.91 0.89
CA ALA A 112 -8.81 -33.05 -0.24
C ALA A 112 -9.70 -31.80 -0.38
N SER A 113 -9.21 -30.82 -1.13
CA SER A 113 -9.96 -29.64 -1.58
C SER A 113 -10.30 -29.88 -3.03
N PHE A 114 -11.57 -30.21 -3.31
CA PHE A 114 -12.06 -30.31 -4.67
C PHE A 114 -12.20 -28.91 -5.27
N SER A 115 -11.16 -28.43 -5.94
CA SER A 115 -11.26 -27.37 -6.94
C SER A 115 -11.30 -28.04 -8.31
N ALA A 116 -12.47 -28.07 -8.93
CA ALA A 116 -12.58 -28.40 -10.34
C ALA A 116 -11.94 -27.25 -11.13
N GLU A 117 -10.93 -27.56 -11.93
CA GLU A 117 -10.44 -26.67 -12.98
C GLU A 117 -11.60 -26.32 -13.91
N PRO A 118 -11.76 -25.05 -14.34
CA PRO A 118 -12.74 -24.73 -15.35
C PRO A 118 -12.23 -25.21 -16.71
N ASP A 119 -12.85 -26.28 -17.22
CA ASP A 119 -12.68 -26.72 -18.61
C ASP A 119 -13.15 -25.64 -19.58
N SER A 120 -12.24 -25.24 -20.47
CA SER A 120 -12.48 -24.65 -21.80
C SER A 120 -13.20 -23.29 -21.87
N TRP A 121 -12.44 -22.26 -22.25
CA TRP A 121 -12.98 -20.99 -22.75
C TRP A 121 -13.34 -21.15 -24.23
N ASN A 122 -14.62 -21.42 -24.53
CA ASN A 122 -15.15 -21.17 -25.86
C ASN A 122 -15.49 -19.67 -25.96
N ILE A 123 -14.55 -18.90 -26.49
CA ILE A 123 -14.75 -17.51 -26.87
C ILE A 123 -15.56 -17.51 -28.18
N ASN A 124 -16.85 -17.21 -28.09
CA ASN A 124 -17.59 -16.74 -29.24
C ASN A 124 -17.10 -15.33 -29.58
N THR A 125 -16.25 -15.23 -30.60
CA THR A 125 -15.92 -13.98 -31.27
C THR A 125 -17.12 -13.58 -32.11
N ASP A 126 -17.94 -12.65 -31.60
CA ASP A 126 -18.68 -11.68 -32.42
C ASP A 126 -19.41 -10.71 -31.48
N ALA A 127 -18.68 -9.68 -31.05
CA ALA A 127 -19.29 -8.46 -30.52
C ALA A 127 -18.61 -7.28 -31.23
N GLN A 128 -19.39 -6.66 -32.11
CA GLN A 128 -19.02 -5.47 -32.86
C GLN A 128 -18.64 -4.34 -31.89
N SER A 129 -17.50 -3.70 -32.18
CA SER A 129 -16.98 -2.52 -31.50
C SER A 129 -18.03 -1.40 -31.47
N PRO A 130 -18.37 -0.84 -30.30
CA PRO A 130 -19.02 0.46 -30.26
C PRO A 130 -17.99 1.53 -30.65
N SER A 131 -18.41 2.46 -31.50
CA SER A 131 -17.65 3.60 -31.99
C SER A 131 -17.11 4.50 -30.88
N ASP A 132 -15.83 4.87 -31.01
CA ASP A 132 -15.14 5.92 -30.27
C ASP A 132 -15.83 7.28 -30.40
N ALA A 133 -16.61 7.68 -29.40
CA ALA A 133 -17.09 9.05 -29.24
C ALA A 133 -17.53 9.33 -27.79
N ASN A 134 -16.56 9.43 -26.87
CA ASN A 134 -16.57 10.17 -25.59
C ASN A 134 -15.65 9.52 -24.53
N GLU A 135 -14.38 9.25 -24.85
CA GLU A 135 -13.40 8.97 -23.79
C GLU A 135 -12.94 10.31 -23.18
N THR A 136 -13.34 10.56 -21.93
CA THR A 136 -12.71 11.59 -21.10
C THR A 136 -11.26 11.19 -20.85
N TYR A 137 -10.33 11.78 -21.61
CA TYR A 137 -8.89 11.56 -21.42
C TYR A 137 -8.50 11.97 -19.99
N ARG A 138 -7.91 11.05 -19.22
CA ARG A 138 -7.39 11.26 -17.85
C ARG A 138 -5.99 10.69 -17.73
N TYR A 139 -5.16 11.22 -16.84
CA TYR A 139 -3.89 10.58 -16.54
C TYR A 139 -4.11 9.34 -15.66
N GLU A 140 -3.47 8.22 -16.05
CA GLU A 140 -3.50 6.98 -15.28
C GLU A 140 -2.17 6.77 -14.55
N TYR A 141 -2.21 6.01 -13.45
CA TYR A 141 -1.03 5.75 -12.63
C TYR A 141 0.12 5.18 -13.48
N GLY A 142 1.31 5.77 -13.36
CA GLY A 142 2.52 5.31 -14.05
C GLY A 142 2.65 5.78 -15.50
N VAL A 143 1.61 6.40 -16.08
CA VAL A 143 1.69 6.97 -17.43
C VAL A 143 2.59 8.22 -17.40
N PRO A 144 3.58 8.34 -18.31
CA PRO A 144 4.42 9.53 -18.41
C PRO A 144 3.61 10.83 -18.56
N ILE A 145 3.90 11.82 -17.73
CA ILE A 145 3.27 13.14 -17.78
C ILE A 145 3.73 13.83 -19.06
N GLN A 146 2.77 14.26 -19.88
CA GLN A 146 3.05 14.88 -21.17
C GLN A 146 3.33 16.38 -20.99
N THR A 147 4.29 16.89 -21.73
CA THR A 147 4.53 18.34 -21.87
C THR A 147 4.29 18.75 -23.32
N ALA A 148 4.26 20.06 -23.58
CA ALA A 148 4.08 20.58 -24.94
C ALA A 148 5.10 20.00 -25.96
N ASP A 149 6.32 19.73 -25.51
CA ASP A 149 7.41 19.28 -26.38
C ASP A 149 7.72 17.77 -26.27
N ALA A 150 7.42 17.13 -25.13
CA ALA A 150 7.67 15.71 -24.89
C ALA A 150 6.98 15.21 -23.60
N PHE A 151 7.78 14.90 -22.58
CA PHE A 151 7.35 14.45 -21.26
C PHE A 151 8.04 15.27 -20.17
N LEU A 152 7.43 15.34 -18.98
CA LEU A 152 8.05 15.96 -17.82
C LEU A 152 9.32 15.18 -17.45
N ARG A 153 10.45 15.90 -17.40
CA ARG A 153 11.77 15.30 -17.20
C ARG A 153 12.11 15.27 -15.71
N LEU A 154 12.49 14.09 -15.22
CA LEU A 154 12.97 13.88 -13.86
C LEU A 154 14.28 13.09 -13.90
N PRO A 155 15.45 13.75 -13.93
CA PRO A 155 16.72 13.06 -14.13
C PRO A 155 16.98 11.97 -13.08
N SER A 156 17.58 10.85 -13.52
CA SER A 156 17.82 9.70 -12.66
C SER A 156 19.05 8.89 -13.09
N PRO A 157 19.64 8.10 -12.18
CA PRO A 157 20.67 7.12 -12.54
C PRO A 157 20.00 5.90 -13.20
N VAL A 158 20.42 5.55 -14.42
CA VAL A 158 19.83 4.41 -15.17
C VAL A 158 20.70 3.17 -15.02
N VAL A 159 21.86 3.14 -15.66
CA VAL A 159 22.80 2.00 -15.64
C VAL A 159 24.04 2.29 -14.80
N SER A 160 24.33 3.57 -14.56
CA SER A 160 25.48 4.04 -13.79
C SER A 160 25.04 5.11 -12.79
N SER A 161 25.95 5.58 -11.94
CA SER A 161 25.68 6.72 -11.06
C SER A 161 25.54 8.05 -11.81
N TRP A 162 25.73 8.09 -13.13
CA TRP A 162 25.62 9.29 -13.94
C TRP A 162 24.15 9.68 -14.22
N CYS A 163 23.86 10.98 -14.20
CA CYS A 163 22.53 11.51 -14.49
C CYS A 163 22.13 11.28 -15.96
N SER A 164 20.92 10.74 -16.17
CA SER A 164 20.22 10.76 -17.46
C SER A 164 19.09 11.78 -17.42
N ASP A 165 19.05 12.69 -18.39
CA ASP A 165 18.10 13.82 -18.42
C ASP A 165 16.77 13.50 -19.12
N VAL A 166 16.66 12.31 -19.70
CA VAL A 166 15.53 11.88 -20.54
C VAL A 166 14.56 10.97 -19.77
N ASN A 167 14.74 10.80 -18.47
CA ASN A 167 13.86 9.96 -17.66
C ASN A 167 12.48 10.65 -17.48
N PRO A 168 11.38 10.06 -17.99
CA PRO A 168 10.07 10.67 -17.88
C PRO A 168 9.46 10.45 -16.49
N ALA A 169 8.86 11.49 -15.94
CA ALA A 169 8.08 11.40 -14.71
C ALA A 169 6.73 10.72 -14.99
N GLY A 170 6.44 9.64 -14.27
CA GLY A 170 5.14 8.96 -14.31
C GLY A 170 4.12 9.63 -13.39
N PHE A 171 2.88 9.77 -13.85
CA PHE A 171 1.78 10.31 -13.05
C PHE A 171 1.52 9.45 -11.81
N LEU A 172 1.38 10.08 -10.63
CA LEU A 172 1.21 9.44 -9.31
C LEU A 172 2.35 8.54 -8.84
N VAL A 173 3.51 8.59 -9.49
CA VAL A 173 4.70 7.86 -9.07
C VAL A 173 5.62 8.81 -8.30
N ASN A 174 5.49 8.87 -6.97
CA ASN A 174 6.43 9.61 -6.13
C ASN A 174 7.84 9.02 -6.30
N GLN A 175 8.83 9.85 -6.62
CA GLN A 175 10.21 9.41 -6.85
C GLN A 175 11.17 10.39 -6.20
N ALA A 176 12.23 9.85 -5.60
CA ALA A 176 13.37 10.62 -5.11
C ALA A 176 14.65 9.95 -5.60
N THR A 177 15.39 10.63 -6.47
CA THR A 177 16.59 10.11 -7.13
C THR A 177 17.80 10.98 -6.80
N LYS A 178 18.97 10.35 -6.79
CA LYS A 178 20.26 11.06 -6.70
C LYS A 178 21.16 10.55 -7.80
N CYS A 179 21.82 11.46 -8.50
CA CYS A 179 22.76 11.10 -9.55
C CYS A 179 23.93 12.10 -9.57
N THR A 180 25.03 11.68 -10.18
CA THR A 180 26.26 12.46 -10.29
C THR A 180 26.36 13.01 -11.71
N ARG A 181 26.76 14.28 -11.84
CA ARG A 181 27.04 14.92 -13.13
C ARG A 181 28.46 15.48 -13.15
N SER A 182 29.13 15.33 -14.29
CA SER A 182 30.44 15.93 -14.52
C SER A 182 30.26 17.40 -14.86
N VAL A 183 30.89 18.29 -14.10
CA VAL A 183 30.77 19.74 -14.28
C VAL A 183 32.14 20.35 -14.00
N THR A 184 32.54 21.29 -14.86
CA THR A 184 33.71 22.15 -14.66
C THR A 184 33.28 23.61 -14.68
N VAL A 185 34.05 24.49 -14.01
CA VAL A 185 33.74 25.93 -13.92
C VAL A 185 33.60 26.57 -15.31
N GLU A 186 34.46 26.21 -16.25
CA GLU A 186 34.49 26.75 -17.61
C GLU A 186 33.23 26.40 -18.42
N LYS A 187 32.66 25.19 -18.21
CA LYS A 187 31.50 24.68 -18.95
C LYS A 187 30.19 24.84 -18.18
N CYS A 188 30.22 25.54 -17.05
CA CYS A 188 29.07 25.63 -16.15
C CYS A 188 27.85 26.30 -16.79
N GLY A 189 28.08 27.26 -17.69
CA GLY A 189 27.01 27.95 -18.44
C GLY A 189 26.43 27.15 -19.61
N ASP A 190 27.16 26.15 -20.13
CA ASP A 190 26.77 25.40 -21.32
C ASP A 190 25.89 24.18 -21.01
N ILE A 191 25.86 23.76 -19.74
CA ILE A 191 25.12 22.58 -19.31
C ILE A 191 23.68 22.98 -19.01
N GLU A 192 22.75 22.63 -19.91
CA GLU A 192 21.33 22.99 -19.77
C GLU A 192 20.74 22.50 -18.44
N ALA A 193 21.05 21.27 -18.03
CA ALA A 193 20.42 20.67 -16.86
C ALA A 193 21.01 21.14 -15.51
N VAL A 194 21.93 22.12 -15.48
CA VAL A 194 22.25 22.88 -14.25
C VAL A 194 21.55 24.24 -14.21
N ASN A 195 20.79 24.57 -15.24
CA ASN A 195 19.99 25.79 -15.34
C ASN A 195 18.55 25.52 -14.86
N MET A 196 17.97 26.44 -14.07
CA MET A 196 16.57 26.34 -13.63
C MET A 196 15.59 26.26 -14.80
N LEU A 197 15.87 26.98 -15.90
CA LEU A 197 15.00 27.02 -17.07
C LEU A 197 14.78 25.65 -17.71
N PHE A 198 15.74 24.73 -17.59
CA PHE A 198 15.60 23.37 -18.12
C PHE A 198 14.43 22.61 -17.50
N TYR A 199 14.02 22.96 -16.28
CA TYR A 199 12.99 22.27 -15.51
C TYR A 199 11.62 22.95 -15.56
N ILE A 200 11.57 24.27 -15.81
CA ILE A 200 10.32 25.06 -15.75
C ILE A 200 9.83 25.58 -17.11
N ASN A 201 10.67 25.57 -18.15
CA ASN A 201 10.32 26.18 -19.44
C ASN A 201 9.29 25.36 -20.26
N SER A 202 8.98 24.13 -19.84
CA SER A 202 7.95 23.31 -20.46
C SER A 202 6.64 23.36 -19.67
N SER A 203 5.52 23.52 -20.36
CA SER A 203 4.19 23.40 -19.77
C SER A 203 3.69 21.96 -19.82
N ILE A 204 3.10 21.50 -18.73
CA ILE A 204 2.50 20.16 -18.58
C ILE A 204 1.09 20.18 -19.17
N LEU A 205 0.65 19.12 -19.85
CA LEU A 205 -0.75 19.00 -20.25
C LEU A 205 -1.63 18.64 -19.05
N ALA A 206 -2.78 19.28 -18.90
CA ALA A 206 -3.70 19.01 -17.78
C ALA A 206 -4.28 17.59 -17.83
N VAL A 207 -4.58 17.10 -19.03
CA VAL A 207 -4.93 15.70 -19.33
C VAL A 207 -4.25 15.24 -20.62
N PRO A 208 -4.07 13.91 -20.84
CA PRO A 208 -3.38 13.41 -22.03
C PRO A 208 -4.05 13.92 -23.32
N ARG A 209 -3.23 14.34 -24.30
CA ARG A 209 -3.68 14.83 -25.62
C ARG A 209 -4.62 16.05 -25.58
N SER A 210 -4.68 16.79 -24.47
CA SER A 210 -5.45 18.04 -24.37
C SER A 210 -4.66 19.26 -24.84
N SER A 211 -5.38 20.32 -25.18
CA SER A 211 -4.83 21.66 -25.42
C SER A 211 -4.66 22.49 -24.15
N GLN A 212 -5.21 22.04 -23.01
CA GLN A 212 -5.09 22.71 -21.73
C GLN A 212 -3.72 22.44 -21.11
N MET A 213 -2.98 23.51 -20.83
CA MET A 213 -1.62 23.46 -20.31
C MET A 213 -1.52 24.09 -18.93
N VAL A 214 -0.68 23.50 -18.08
CA VAL A 214 -0.34 23.92 -16.73
C VAL A 214 1.14 24.28 -16.71
N ASN A 215 1.44 25.53 -16.37
CA ASN A 215 2.82 26.00 -16.27
C ASN A 215 3.43 25.56 -14.94
N ILE A 216 4.73 25.25 -14.96
CA ILE A 216 5.47 24.91 -13.75
C ILE A 216 5.91 26.22 -13.07
N THR A 217 5.37 26.48 -11.89
CA THR A 217 5.70 27.68 -11.10
C THR A 217 6.87 27.43 -10.15
N VAL A 218 7.64 28.47 -9.83
CA VAL A 218 8.73 28.35 -8.84
C VAL A 218 8.15 28.57 -7.45
N GLN A 219 8.16 27.53 -6.62
CA GLN A 219 7.64 27.60 -5.25
C GLN A 219 8.65 28.20 -4.28
N SER A 220 9.89 27.74 -4.34
CA SER A 220 10.95 28.18 -3.44
C SER A 220 12.34 27.98 -4.04
N ILE A 221 13.28 28.80 -3.59
CA ILE A 221 14.69 28.72 -3.99
C ILE A 221 15.55 28.76 -2.74
N ALA A 222 16.33 27.70 -2.51
CA ALA A 222 17.34 27.64 -1.46
C ALA A 222 18.74 27.68 -2.08
N VAL A 223 19.67 28.42 -1.48
CA VAL A 223 21.07 28.45 -1.89
C VAL A 223 21.91 27.68 -0.87
N GLN A 224 22.76 26.79 -1.36
CA GLN A 224 23.67 25.95 -0.60
C GLN A 224 25.10 26.46 -0.76
N SER A 225 25.78 26.72 0.36
CA SER A 225 27.19 27.10 0.38
C SER A 225 28.10 25.90 0.08
N LEU A 226 29.39 26.17 -0.20
CA LEU A 226 30.41 25.13 -0.37
C LEU A 226 30.57 24.25 0.89
N ASN A 227 30.23 24.78 2.07
CA ASN A 227 30.27 24.05 3.34
C ASN A 227 28.98 23.27 3.63
N GLY A 228 28.01 23.29 2.70
CA GLY A 228 26.75 22.56 2.81
C GLY A 228 25.63 23.28 3.56
N THR A 229 25.87 24.48 4.08
CA THR A 229 24.81 25.27 4.75
C THR A 229 23.81 25.80 3.74
N ARG A 230 22.51 25.73 4.06
CA ARG A 230 21.41 26.14 3.19
C ARG A 230 20.72 27.40 3.70
N THR A 231 20.36 28.30 2.79
CA THR A 231 19.61 29.53 3.09
C THR A 231 18.45 29.66 2.11
N LEU A 232 17.23 29.81 2.61
CA LEU A 232 16.04 30.08 1.79
C LEU A 232 16.05 31.54 1.32
N LEU A 233 15.72 31.80 0.05
CA LEU A 233 15.62 33.16 -0.48
C LEU A 233 14.19 33.69 -0.31
N ASN A 234 14.07 34.97 0.08
CA ASN A 234 12.78 35.64 0.31
C ASN A 234 12.01 36.03 -0.97
N GLY A 235 12.45 35.58 -2.15
CA GLY A 235 11.77 35.87 -3.42
C GLY A 235 11.92 34.71 -4.40
N SER A 236 10.78 34.13 -4.82
CA SER A 236 10.67 33.09 -5.84
C SER A 236 10.60 33.64 -7.28
N ASP A 237 10.31 34.93 -7.44
CA ASP A 237 10.07 35.57 -8.75
C ASP A 237 11.35 35.87 -9.56
N VAL A 238 12.53 35.84 -8.92
CA VAL A 238 13.81 36.15 -9.60
C VAL A 238 14.55 34.87 -9.92
N LEU A 239 14.39 34.38 -11.16
CA LEU A 239 15.16 33.25 -11.69
C LEU A 239 16.66 33.55 -11.62
N ARG A 240 17.42 32.61 -11.07
CA ARG A 240 18.88 32.69 -10.96
C ARG A 240 19.51 31.70 -11.93
N LEU A 241 20.28 32.23 -12.88
CA LEU A 241 20.99 31.43 -13.87
C LEU A 241 22.42 31.15 -13.40
N PRO A 242 23.01 30.02 -13.83
CA PRO A 242 24.42 29.71 -13.56
C PRO A 242 25.32 30.86 -14.01
N LEU A 243 26.20 31.31 -13.12
CA LEU A 243 27.11 32.43 -13.37
C LEU A 243 28.53 32.07 -12.95
N VAL A 244 29.48 32.32 -13.84
CA VAL A 244 30.91 32.14 -13.58
C VAL A 244 31.50 33.45 -13.04
N LEU A 245 32.08 33.39 -11.85
CA LEU A 245 32.79 34.48 -11.16
C LEU A 245 34.21 33.99 -10.86
N ASP A 246 35.16 34.41 -11.69
CA ASP A 246 36.58 34.03 -11.62
C ASP A 246 36.83 32.51 -11.55
N GLU A 247 37.01 31.97 -10.34
CA GLU A 247 37.30 30.55 -10.09
C GLU A 247 36.10 29.77 -9.53
N LEU A 248 34.93 30.41 -9.46
CA LEU A 248 33.70 29.85 -8.92
C LEU A 248 32.60 29.88 -9.98
N CYS A 249 31.81 28.82 -10.05
CA CYS A 249 30.49 28.88 -10.68
C CYS A 249 29.43 28.84 -9.60
N ILE A 250 28.50 29.79 -9.61
CA ILE A 250 27.40 29.91 -8.65
C ILE A 250 26.04 29.75 -9.33
N ASN A 251 24.98 29.55 -8.54
CA ASN A 251 23.59 29.38 -8.98
C ASN A 251 23.36 28.15 -9.87
N LEU A 252 24.17 27.10 -9.73
CA LEU A 252 23.93 25.82 -10.41
C LEU A 252 22.88 24.98 -9.65
N VAL A 253 21.98 24.33 -10.37
CA VAL A 253 20.97 23.47 -9.75
C VAL A 253 21.62 22.22 -9.14
N LEU A 254 21.57 22.10 -7.81
CA LEU A 254 21.92 20.90 -7.05
C LEU A 254 20.70 20.03 -6.74
N GLY A 255 19.50 20.59 -6.75
CA GLY A 255 18.30 19.79 -6.62
C GLY A 255 17.03 20.45 -7.10
N VAL A 256 16.08 19.62 -7.50
CA VAL A 256 14.75 20.03 -7.98
C VAL A 256 13.72 19.12 -7.34
N SER A 257 12.73 19.70 -6.68
CA SER A 257 11.58 18.99 -6.13
C SER A 257 10.31 19.50 -6.81
N TYR A 258 9.67 18.65 -7.59
CA TYR A 258 8.38 18.94 -8.20
C TYR A 258 7.24 18.57 -7.26
N HIS A 259 6.21 19.41 -7.25
CA HIS A 259 4.96 19.18 -6.54
C HIS A 259 3.81 19.41 -7.50
N ILE A 260 3.06 18.35 -7.82
CA ILE A 260 1.97 18.39 -8.81
C ILE A 260 0.65 18.18 -8.09
N THR A 261 -0.30 19.09 -8.31
CA THR A 261 -1.65 18.95 -7.77
C THR A 261 -2.63 18.47 -8.85
N TYR A 262 -3.56 17.60 -8.47
CA TYR A 262 -4.51 16.98 -9.41
C TYR A 262 -5.91 16.79 -8.82
N THR A 263 -6.91 16.56 -9.67
CA THR A 263 -8.33 16.34 -9.28
C THR A 263 -8.67 14.86 -9.09
N ASP A 264 -9.85 14.56 -8.55
CA ASP A 264 -10.39 13.19 -8.49
C ASP A 264 -10.63 12.53 -9.86
N SER A 265 -10.79 13.35 -10.91
CA SER A 265 -10.86 12.90 -12.30
C SER A 265 -9.49 12.57 -12.92
N GLY A 266 -8.37 12.85 -12.25
CA GLY A 266 -7.02 12.64 -12.78
C GLY A 266 -6.54 13.75 -13.74
N GLU A 267 -7.08 14.96 -13.59
CA GLU A 267 -6.62 16.18 -14.27
C GLU A 267 -5.58 16.89 -13.41
N ILE A 268 -4.44 17.24 -13.99
CA ILE A 268 -3.41 18.06 -13.36
C ILE A 268 -3.86 19.52 -13.40
N ILE A 269 -3.87 20.19 -12.26
CA ILE A 269 -4.36 21.58 -12.13
C ILE A 269 -3.23 22.55 -11.79
N GLU A 270 -2.22 22.11 -11.05
CA GLU A 270 -1.07 22.94 -10.66
C GLU A 270 0.21 22.11 -10.71
N ALA A 271 1.30 22.77 -11.07
CA ALA A 271 2.63 22.20 -10.98
C ALA A 271 3.58 23.26 -10.41
N ALA A 272 4.33 22.87 -9.39
CA ALA A 272 5.28 23.73 -8.72
C ALA A 272 6.64 23.04 -8.63
N ALA A 273 7.72 23.82 -8.65
CA ALA A 273 9.08 23.34 -8.54
C ALA A 273 9.84 24.14 -7.46
N ALA A 274 10.49 23.43 -6.54
CA ALA A 274 11.41 23.98 -5.56
C ALA A 274 12.85 23.66 -5.98
N PHE A 275 13.74 24.64 -5.85
CA PHE A 275 15.13 24.53 -6.30
C PHE A 275 16.12 24.65 -5.14
N VAL A 276 17.17 23.81 -5.18
CA VAL A 276 18.38 23.99 -4.38
C VAL A 276 19.51 24.37 -5.34
N LEU A 277 20.03 25.57 -5.20
CA LEU A 277 21.15 26.09 -5.98
C LEU A 277 22.46 25.96 -5.19
N GLY A 278 23.57 25.72 -5.87
CA GLY A 278 24.89 25.57 -5.26
C GLY A 278 25.97 26.39 -5.93
N ALA A 279 27.20 26.14 -5.47
CA ALA A 279 28.42 26.66 -6.07
C ALA A 279 29.48 25.56 -6.20
N ILE A 280 30.35 25.68 -7.20
CA ILE A 280 31.53 24.82 -7.38
C ILE A 280 32.78 25.67 -7.59
N ASN A 281 33.93 25.13 -7.21
CA ASN A 281 35.25 25.69 -7.49
C ASN A 281 35.97 24.88 -8.57
N LYS A 282 37.15 25.33 -9.03
CA LYS A 282 37.96 24.62 -10.04
C LYS A 282 38.38 23.20 -9.65
N ALA A 283 38.41 22.87 -8.36
CA ALA A 283 38.80 21.54 -7.89
C ALA A 283 37.66 20.51 -8.02
N ALA A 284 36.42 20.96 -8.15
CA ALA A 284 35.26 20.08 -8.32
C ALA A 284 35.19 19.57 -9.77
N LEU A 285 35.26 18.25 -9.94
CA LEU A 285 35.10 17.58 -11.24
C LEU A 285 33.70 17.01 -11.45
N SER A 286 32.89 16.93 -10.39
CA SER A 286 31.51 16.44 -10.46
C SER A 286 30.68 17.00 -9.30
N ILE A 287 29.36 17.04 -9.51
CA ILE A 287 28.36 17.40 -8.51
C ILE A 287 27.38 16.25 -8.33
N GLN A 288 26.85 16.10 -7.12
CA GLN A 288 25.70 15.24 -6.88
C GLN A 288 24.43 16.09 -6.93
N GLN A 289 23.48 15.68 -7.76
CA GLN A 289 22.17 16.30 -7.86
C GLN A 289 21.09 15.40 -7.26
N SER A 290 20.08 15.99 -6.63
CA SER A 290 18.92 15.30 -6.07
C SER A 290 17.63 15.76 -6.74
N PHE A 291 16.83 14.83 -7.23
CA PHE A 291 15.56 15.11 -7.87
C PHE A 291 14.42 14.44 -7.12
N GLU A 292 13.31 15.13 -6.98
CA GLU A 292 12.13 14.62 -6.30
C GLU A 292 10.87 15.02 -7.05
N ILE A 293 9.85 14.17 -7.04
CA ILE A 293 8.51 14.49 -7.50
C ILE A 293 7.48 13.93 -6.53
N SER A 294 6.48 14.75 -6.23
CA SER A 294 5.38 14.44 -5.34
C SER A 294 4.05 14.86 -5.96
N PHE A 295 2.99 14.14 -5.62
CA PHE A 295 1.63 14.39 -6.11
C PHE A 295 0.67 14.59 -4.94
N THR A 296 -0.18 15.61 -5.01
CA THR A 296 -1.23 15.85 -4.03
C THR A 296 -2.56 16.07 -4.73
N GLN A 297 -3.63 15.45 -4.23
CA GLN A 297 -4.94 15.62 -4.82
C GLN A 297 -5.67 16.77 -4.12
N ILE A 298 -6.31 17.65 -4.90
CA ILE A 298 -7.06 18.78 -4.35
C ILE A 298 -8.21 18.29 -3.46
N ASN A 299 -8.41 18.95 -2.32
CA ASN A 299 -9.45 18.62 -1.34
C ASN A 299 -9.37 17.18 -0.79
N THR A 300 -8.17 16.65 -0.56
CA THR A 300 -8.02 15.36 0.11
C THR A 300 -7.92 15.50 1.62
N GLU A 301 -8.75 14.71 2.31
CA GLU A 301 -8.47 14.30 3.68
C GLU A 301 -7.41 13.17 3.65
N PRO A 302 -6.52 13.10 4.65
CA PRO A 302 -5.53 12.02 4.72
C PRO A 302 -6.20 10.65 4.60
N VAL A 303 -5.57 9.73 3.87
CA VAL A 303 -6.08 8.36 3.71
C VAL A 303 -5.52 7.52 4.86
N PRO A 304 -6.31 7.21 5.90
CA PRO A 304 -5.83 6.39 7.00
C PRO A 304 -5.62 4.95 6.53
N LEU A 305 -4.45 4.42 6.85
CA LEU A 305 -4.09 3.02 6.69
C LEU A 305 -4.91 2.15 7.62
N SER A 306 -5.06 0.88 7.26
CA SER A 306 -5.72 -0.11 8.13
C SER A 306 -4.73 -0.80 9.07
N GLY A 307 -3.55 -0.20 9.22
CA GLY A 307 -2.41 -0.64 10.04
C GLY A 307 -1.08 -0.55 9.28
N ASN A 308 0.04 -0.53 10.01
CA ASN A 308 1.39 -0.42 9.44
C ASN A 308 2.40 -1.35 10.15
N PRO A 309 2.84 -2.46 9.54
CA PRO A 309 2.29 -3.08 8.32
C PRO A 309 1.03 -3.92 8.57
N GLY A 310 0.95 -4.65 9.68
CA GLY A 310 -0.16 -5.56 9.97
C GLY A 310 -1.50 -4.86 10.13
N TYR A 311 -2.60 -5.57 9.89
CA TYR A 311 -3.93 -5.02 10.16
C TYR A 311 -4.16 -4.75 11.66
N VAL A 312 -4.76 -3.60 11.96
CA VAL A 312 -5.23 -3.25 13.31
C VAL A 312 -6.70 -3.65 13.44
N VAL A 313 -7.03 -4.32 14.55
CA VAL A 313 -8.40 -4.77 14.84
C VAL A 313 -9.35 -3.58 14.87
N GLY A 314 -10.47 -3.68 14.15
CA GLY A 314 -11.50 -2.64 14.05
C GLY A 314 -11.34 -1.63 12.93
N LEU A 315 -10.23 -1.67 12.19
CA LEU A 315 -10.10 -0.90 10.96
C LEU A 315 -10.68 -1.68 9.75
N PRO A 316 -11.20 -0.99 8.71
CA PRO A 316 -11.83 -1.63 7.57
C PRO A 316 -10.82 -2.47 6.77
N ILE A 317 -11.27 -3.59 6.19
CA ILE A 317 -10.45 -4.35 5.25
C ILE A 317 -10.32 -3.56 3.95
N ARG A 318 -9.09 -3.45 3.43
CA ARG A 318 -8.80 -2.80 2.17
C ARG A 318 -9.00 -3.76 1.01
N ALA A 319 -9.76 -3.33 0.01
CA ALA A 319 -10.11 -4.16 -1.15
C ALA A 319 -10.16 -3.33 -2.44
N GLY A 320 -10.11 -4.01 -3.58
CA GLY A 320 -10.12 -3.38 -4.89
C GLY A 320 -10.32 -4.35 -6.05
N PHE A 321 -10.16 -3.81 -7.24
CA PHE A 321 -10.40 -4.49 -8.52
C PHE A 321 -9.13 -4.46 -9.36
N GLN A 322 -8.89 -5.49 -10.15
CA GLN A 322 -7.81 -5.46 -11.13
C GLN A 322 -8.37 -5.02 -12.50
N PRO A 323 -7.75 -4.06 -13.19
CA PRO A 323 -8.17 -3.73 -14.56
C PRO A 323 -7.98 -4.95 -15.49
N GLN A 324 -8.95 -5.19 -16.37
CA GLN A 324 -8.86 -6.27 -17.36
C GLN A 324 -7.66 -6.01 -18.30
N ARG A 325 -6.83 -7.05 -18.48
CA ARG A 325 -5.67 -7.06 -19.39
C ARG A 325 -6.10 -6.80 -20.84
N TYR A 326 -6.05 -5.54 -21.28
CA TYR A 326 -6.03 -5.11 -22.68
C TYR A 326 -4.74 -4.29 -22.90
N PRO A 327 -4.17 -4.24 -24.11
CA PRO A 327 -2.83 -4.71 -24.47
C PRO A 327 -1.63 -3.88 -23.97
N PHE A 328 -1.80 -2.99 -22.98
CA PHE A 328 -0.70 -2.25 -22.35
C PHE A 328 -0.74 -2.43 -20.82
N PHE A 329 0.44 -2.66 -20.24
CA PHE A 329 0.67 -3.11 -18.87
C PHE A 329 0.16 -2.14 -17.78
N THR A 330 -1.13 -2.16 -17.45
CA THR A 330 -1.62 -1.58 -16.19
C THR A 330 -1.38 -2.57 -15.06
N SER A 331 -0.36 -2.29 -14.24
CA SER A 331 0.03 -3.11 -13.09
C SER A 331 -0.41 -2.41 -11.80
N GLY A 332 -1.65 -2.63 -11.35
CA GLY A 332 -2.13 -2.06 -10.09
C GLY A 332 -3.58 -2.40 -9.75
N ILE A 333 -3.93 -2.29 -8.47
CA ILE A 333 -5.28 -2.48 -7.94
C ILE A 333 -6.03 -1.15 -7.89
N ILE A 334 -7.20 -1.08 -8.51
CA ILE A 334 -8.10 0.07 -8.43
C ILE A 334 -8.88 -0.01 -7.13
N GLN A 335 -8.77 1.04 -6.30
CA GLN A 335 -9.47 1.14 -5.02
C GLN A 335 -10.46 2.30 -5.03
N SER A 336 -11.56 2.15 -4.29
CA SER A 336 -12.42 3.28 -3.96
C SER A 336 -11.73 4.17 -2.93
N THR A 337 -11.84 5.49 -3.07
CA THR A 337 -11.41 6.46 -2.06
C THR A 337 -12.23 6.35 -0.76
N ASN A 338 -13.46 5.84 -0.83
CA ASN A 338 -14.26 5.55 0.36
C ASN A 338 -13.78 4.25 1.04
N LYS A 339 -12.92 4.38 2.06
CA LYS A 339 -12.35 3.25 2.82
C LYS A 339 -13.40 2.29 3.40
N TYR A 340 -14.54 2.81 3.84
CA TYR A 340 -15.61 1.98 4.42
C TYR A 340 -16.52 1.36 3.34
N GLY A 341 -16.39 1.80 2.09
CA GLY A 341 -17.13 1.26 0.95
C GLY A 341 -16.40 0.14 0.20
N GLN A 342 -15.10 -0.05 0.43
CA GLN A 342 -14.25 -0.96 -0.36
C GLN A 342 -14.67 -2.42 -0.21
N PHE A 343 -14.94 -2.87 1.02
CA PHE A 343 -15.39 -4.22 1.28
C PHE A 343 -16.48 -4.24 2.35
N THR A 344 -17.67 -4.68 1.93
CA THR A 344 -18.89 -4.51 2.71
C THR A 344 -19.76 -5.76 2.72
N ILE A 345 -20.69 -5.83 3.66
CA ILE A 345 -21.79 -6.78 3.69
C ILE A 345 -23.13 -6.05 3.76
N LEU A 346 -24.22 -6.79 3.58
CA LEU A 346 -25.58 -6.29 3.77
C LEU A 346 -25.73 -5.61 5.14
N GLN A 347 -26.40 -4.46 5.19
CA GLN A 347 -26.76 -3.83 6.46
C GLN A 347 -28.22 -4.13 6.81
N SER A 348 -28.45 -4.61 8.04
CA SER A 348 -29.81 -4.77 8.57
C SER A 348 -30.43 -3.41 8.88
N THR A 349 -31.70 -3.23 8.53
CA THR A 349 -32.49 -2.04 8.87
C THR A 349 -33.51 -2.34 9.97
N SER A 350 -34.05 -1.30 10.59
CA SER A 350 -35.09 -1.42 11.62
C SER A 350 -36.37 -2.08 11.10
N THR A 351 -36.68 -1.95 9.81
CA THR A 351 -37.86 -2.58 9.17
C THR A 351 -37.64 -4.05 8.84
N GLN A 352 -36.39 -4.54 8.89
CA GLN A 352 -35.98 -5.92 8.57
C GLN A 352 -36.47 -6.43 7.20
N ASP A 353 -36.82 -5.54 6.27
CA ASP A 353 -37.26 -5.89 4.92
C ASP A 353 -36.11 -5.70 3.92
N CYS A 354 -35.80 -6.76 3.18
CA CYS A 354 -34.72 -6.76 2.19
C CYS A 354 -34.91 -5.74 1.05
N LEU A 355 -36.15 -5.38 0.72
CA LEU A 355 -36.44 -4.52 -0.42
C LEU A 355 -36.76 -3.07 -0.02
N ALA A 356 -36.90 -2.78 1.27
CA ALA A 356 -37.31 -1.46 1.77
C ALA A 356 -36.18 -0.41 1.77
N ALA A 357 -34.92 -0.83 1.95
CA ALA A 357 -33.75 0.04 1.96
C ALA A 357 -32.67 -0.53 1.05
N ARG A 358 -32.65 -0.10 -0.21
CA ARG A 358 -31.64 -0.53 -1.17
C ARG A 358 -30.32 0.21 -0.93
N GLY A 359 -29.21 -0.52 -0.90
CA GLY A 359 -27.86 0.06 -0.88
C GLY A 359 -27.26 0.35 0.51
N ALA A 360 -27.97 0.07 1.60
CA ALA A 360 -27.37 0.16 2.94
C ALA A 360 -26.36 -0.98 3.16
N ARG A 361 -25.12 -0.63 3.49
CA ARG A 361 -23.97 -1.55 3.52
C ARG A 361 -23.11 -1.27 4.75
N THR A 362 -22.63 -2.34 5.37
CA THR A 362 -21.76 -2.26 6.55
C THR A 362 -20.33 -2.63 6.14
N PRO A 363 -19.31 -1.83 6.52
CA PRO A 363 -17.91 -2.18 6.27
C PRO A 363 -17.50 -3.44 7.04
N ILE A 364 -16.67 -4.26 6.42
CA ILE A 364 -16.03 -5.39 7.10
C ILE A 364 -14.82 -4.88 7.87
N LEU A 365 -14.85 -5.02 9.19
CA LEU A 365 -13.77 -4.56 10.07
C LEU A 365 -12.87 -5.74 10.46
N PHE A 366 -11.56 -5.57 10.36
CA PHE A 366 -10.60 -6.63 10.66
C PHE A 366 -10.76 -7.12 12.11
N GLY A 367 -10.83 -8.44 12.29
CA GLY A 367 -10.90 -9.09 13.62
C GLY A 367 -12.30 -9.16 14.24
N TYR A 368 -13.34 -8.63 13.60
CA TYR A 368 -14.72 -8.73 14.08
C TYR A 368 -15.53 -9.71 13.25
N ASN A 369 -15.99 -10.79 13.88
CA ASN A 369 -16.98 -11.66 13.26
C ASN A 369 -18.33 -10.94 13.19
N MET A 370 -18.94 -10.90 12.01
CA MET A 370 -20.15 -10.12 11.76
C MET A 370 -21.24 -11.00 11.17
N VAL A 371 -22.49 -10.75 11.55
CA VAL A 371 -23.66 -11.34 10.91
C VAL A 371 -24.73 -10.26 10.76
N SER A 372 -25.37 -10.26 9.61
CA SER A 372 -26.39 -9.30 9.21
C SER A 372 -27.41 -10.00 8.35
N GLY A 373 -28.63 -9.48 8.32
CA GLY A 373 -29.66 -10.03 7.45
C GLY A 373 -30.94 -9.22 7.40
N CYS A 374 -31.81 -9.65 6.52
CA CYS A 374 -33.15 -9.11 6.33
C CYS A 374 -34.11 -10.25 6.02
N THR A 375 -35.39 -9.96 6.04
CA THR A 375 -36.45 -10.89 5.67
C THR A 375 -37.03 -10.49 4.33
N LEU A 376 -37.14 -11.46 3.43
CA LEU A 376 -37.76 -11.29 2.13
C LEU A 376 -39.16 -11.89 2.16
N ARG A 377 -40.17 -11.08 1.80
CA ARG A 377 -41.54 -11.55 1.60
C ARG A 377 -41.76 -11.91 0.13
N ILE A 378 -42.04 -13.17 -0.12
CA ILE A 378 -42.31 -13.70 -1.45
C ILE A 378 -43.82 -13.76 -1.68
N THR A 379 -44.27 -13.16 -2.76
CA THR A 379 -45.68 -13.17 -3.21
C THR A 379 -45.83 -13.87 -4.56
N ALA A 380 -47.05 -14.28 -4.91
CA ALA A 380 -47.35 -14.97 -6.16
C ALA A 380 -47.05 -14.13 -7.43
N ALA A 381 -46.93 -12.80 -7.31
CA ALA A 381 -46.64 -11.90 -8.43
C ALA A 381 -45.14 -11.80 -8.78
N MET A 382 -44.25 -12.27 -7.90
CA MET A 382 -42.80 -12.15 -8.10
C MET A 382 -42.26 -13.20 -9.07
N LYS A 383 -41.42 -12.74 -10.02
CA LYS A 383 -40.71 -13.59 -10.97
C LYS A 383 -39.33 -13.96 -10.42
N CYS A 384 -38.94 -15.23 -10.57
CA CYS A 384 -37.73 -15.73 -9.94
C CYS A 384 -36.42 -15.14 -10.51
N GLN A 385 -36.29 -15.04 -11.84
CA GLN A 385 -35.07 -14.52 -12.50
C GLN A 385 -34.72 -13.07 -12.06
N PRO A 386 -35.66 -12.09 -12.14
CA PRO A 386 -35.39 -10.72 -11.66
C PRO A 386 -35.09 -10.64 -10.16
N LEU A 387 -35.77 -11.48 -9.36
CA LEU A 387 -35.56 -11.54 -7.93
C LEU A 387 -34.17 -12.11 -7.59
N ALA A 388 -33.72 -13.14 -8.31
CA ALA A 388 -32.41 -13.74 -8.10
C ALA A 388 -31.28 -12.73 -8.31
N GLN A 389 -31.37 -11.90 -9.37
CA GLN A 389 -30.42 -10.80 -9.61
C GLN A 389 -30.52 -9.74 -8.52
N THR A 390 -31.73 -9.32 -8.16
CA THR A 390 -31.94 -8.32 -7.09
C THR A 390 -31.34 -8.78 -5.75
N LEU A 391 -31.48 -10.06 -5.41
CA LEU A 391 -30.92 -10.63 -4.18
C LEU A 391 -29.41 -10.80 -4.26
N LEU A 392 -28.88 -11.12 -5.44
CA LEU A 392 -27.43 -11.17 -5.64
C LEU A 392 -26.81 -9.78 -5.45
N ASP A 393 -27.41 -8.75 -6.06
CA ASP A 393 -26.99 -7.36 -5.93
C ASP A 393 -27.15 -6.85 -4.49
N LEU A 394 -28.17 -7.33 -3.76
CA LEU A 394 -28.35 -7.03 -2.34
C LEU A 394 -27.21 -7.61 -1.50
N LEU A 395 -26.85 -8.87 -1.74
CA LEU A 395 -25.82 -9.59 -0.99
C LEU A 395 -24.41 -9.06 -1.32
N LYS A 396 -24.09 -8.91 -2.61
CA LYS A 396 -22.76 -8.48 -3.09
C LYS A 396 -22.58 -6.96 -3.10
N GLY A 397 -23.66 -6.19 -3.21
CA GLY A 397 -23.58 -4.77 -3.53
C GLY A 397 -23.22 -4.53 -5.01
N GLN A 398 -23.21 -3.27 -5.42
CA GLN A 398 -22.94 -2.87 -6.81
C GLN A 398 -21.47 -3.09 -7.23
N SER A 399 -20.54 -3.09 -6.27
CA SER A 399 -19.10 -3.18 -6.52
C SER A 399 -18.46 -4.14 -5.52
N PHE A 400 -18.62 -5.45 -5.76
CA PHE A 400 -17.97 -6.47 -4.93
C PHE A 400 -16.52 -6.65 -5.39
N PRO A 401 -15.51 -6.44 -4.52
CA PRO A 401 -14.10 -6.45 -4.91
C PRO A 401 -13.63 -7.84 -5.34
N GLU A 402 -12.52 -7.86 -6.09
CA GLU A 402 -11.85 -9.07 -6.56
C GLU A 402 -10.61 -9.40 -5.71
N TYR A 403 -9.99 -8.39 -5.11
CA TYR A 403 -8.76 -8.51 -4.34
C TYR A 403 -8.87 -7.81 -2.98
N VAL A 404 -8.15 -8.36 -2.00
CA VAL A 404 -8.01 -7.82 -0.64
C VAL A 404 -6.52 -7.62 -0.33
N ALA A 405 -6.15 -6.51 0.29
CA ALA A 405 -4.76 -6.27 0.68
C ALA A 405 -4.31 -7.27 1.74
N SER A 406 -3.12 -7.84 1.60
CA SER A 406 -2.56 -8.77 2.59
C SER A 406 -2.14 -8.06 3.89
N PHE A 407 -1.74 -6.79 3.82
CA PHE A 407 -1.35 -5.94 4.95
C PHE A 407 -2.18 -4.64 5.00
N GLY A 408 -2.26 -4.02 6.17
CA GLY A 408 -2.97 -2.74 6.37
C GLY A 408 -2.38 -1.59 5.55
N ASN A 409 -1.08 -1.66 5.23
CA ASN A 409 -0.32 -0.68 4.47
C ASN A 409 0.04 -1.12 3.04
N SER A 410 -0.52 -2.23 2.51
CA SER A 410 -0.20 -2.70 1.15
C SER A 410 -0.50 -1.62 0.11
N ARG A 411 0.46 -1.32 -0.76
CA ARG A 411 0.25 -0.31 -1.81
C ARG A 411 -0.56 -0.92 -2.94
N ALA A 412 -1.44 -0.13 -3.56
CA ALA A 412 -2.22 -0.57 -4.73
C ALA A 412 -1.33 -1.00 -5.92
N GLN A 413 -0.08 -0.53 -5.93
CA GLN A 413 0.93 -0.70 -6.96
C GLN A 413 1.57 -2.09 -6.86
N ASP A 414 1.64 -2.63 -5.64
CA ASP A 414 2.30 -3.87 -5.32
C ASP A 414 1.31 -5.03 -5.40
N VAL A 415 0.88 -5.39 -6.61
CA VAL A 415 -0.19 -6.41 -6.84
C VAL A 415 0.10 -7.75 -6.13
N LEU A 416 1.37 -8.11 -5.94
CA LEU A 416 1.77 -9.33 -5.22
C LEU A 416 1.44 -9.30 -3.72
N ASP A 417 1.23 -8.12 -3.15
CA ASP A 417 0.77 -7.93 -1.77
C ASP A 417 -0.76 -8.04 -1.64
N TRP A 418 -1.48 -8.36 -2.72
CA TRP A 418 -2.94 -8.52 -2.74
C TRP A 418 -3.35 -9.98 -2.91
N VAL A 419 -4.37 -10.36 -2.17
CA VAL A 419 -4.94 -11.71 -2.12
C VAL A 419 -6.24 -11.71 -2.93
N PRO A 420 -6.38 -12.58 -3.95
CA PRO A 420 -7.63 -12.72 -4.69
C PRO A 420 -8.74 -13.32 -3.80
N ILE A 421 -9.98 -12.87 -4.01
CA ILE A 421 -11.15 -13.42 -3.35
C ILE A 421 -11.62 -14.65 -4.13
N THR A 422 -11.63 -15.80 -3.49
CA THR A 422 -12.16 -17.03 -4.07
C THR A 422 -13.68 -17.04 -3.98
N HIS A 423 -14.37 -17.09 -5.12
CA HIS A 423 -15.83 -17.14 -5.15
C HIS A 423 -16.36 -18.58 -5.24
N LEU A 424 -17.21 -18.97 -4.30
CA LEU A 424 -17.85 -20.28 -4.26
C LEU A 424 -19.36 -20.13 -4.38
N HIS A 425 -20.00 -21.02 -5.14
CA HIS A 425 -21.46 -21.09 -5.26
C HIS A 425 -21.94 -22.47 -4.79
N THR A 426 -22.82 -22.49 -3.79
CA THR A 426 -23.41 -23.72 -3.26
C THR A 426 -24.93 -23.68 -3.48
N SER A 427 -25.47 -24.75 -4.04
CA SER A 427 -26.93 -24.90 -4.19
C SER A 427 -27.42 -26.12 -3.41
N GLU A 428 -28.59 -26.01 -2.78
CA GLU A 428 -29.17 -27.08 -1.95
C GLU A 428 -29.72 -28.29 -2.75
N GLN A 429 -29.22 -28.59 -3.95
CA GLN A 429 -29.73 -29.74 -4.71
C GLN A 429 -29.13 -31.07 -4.23
N ARG A 430 -29.97 -31.84 -3.51
CA ARG A 430 -30.00 -33.30 -3.71
C ARG A 430 -30.32 -33.57 -5.18
N ILE A 431 -29.45 -34.32 -5.84
CA ILE A 431 -29.60 -34.88 -7.20
C ILE A 431 -31.07 -35.19 -7.47
N CYS A 432 -31.71 -34.42 -8.37
CA CYS A 432 -33.00 -34.75 -8.93
C CYS A 432 -32.84 -34.79 -10.45
N ASN A 433 -32.72 -36.00 -10.98
CA ASN A 433 -32.83 -36.27 -12.41
C ASN A 433 -34.25 -35.90 -12.85
N THR A 434 -34.46 -34.73 -13.44
CA THR A 434 -35.58 -34.42 -14.35
C THR A 434 -35.34 -33.06 -15.00
N LEU A 435 -35.60 -32.98 -16.31
CA LEU A 435 -35.38 -31.86 -17.24
C LEU A 435 -36.28 -30.62 -16.97
N GLN A 436 -36.29 -30.11 -15.75
CA GLN A 436 -36.91 -28.81 -15.43
C GLN A 436 -35.97 -28.05 -14.50
N SER A 437 -35.29 -27.03 -15.04
CA SER A 437 -34.42 -26.14 -14.28
C SER A 437 -35.22 -25.37 -13.24
N SER A 438 -35.34 -25.96 -12.04
CA SER A 438 -35.92 -25.29 -10.89
C SER A 438 -35.11 -24.02 -10.60
N CYS A 439 -35.75 -22.86 -10.65
CA CYS A 439 -35.08 -21.58 -10.46
C CYS A 439 -34.53 -21.45 -9.03
N GLN A 440 -33.31 -20.93 -8.89
CA GLN A 440 -32.62 -20.77 -7.61
C GLN A 440 -32.48 -19.30 -7.27
N ILE A 441 -32.66 -18.97 -5.99
CA ILE A 441 -32.48 -17.62 -5.46
C ILE A 441 -31.35 -17.60 -4.43
N PRO A 442 -30.38 -16.67 -4.50
CA PRO A 442 -29.33 -16.54 -3.51
C PRO A 442 -29.92 -16.00 -2.21
N VAL A 443 -29.60 -16.64 -1.09
CA VAL A 443 -30.13 -16.29 0.23
C VAL A 443 -29.03 -15.99 1.25
N SER A 444 -27.81 -16.47 1.04
CA SER A 444 -26.71 -16.10 1.92
C SER A 444 -25.42 -15.77 1.18
N LEU A 445 -24.64 -14.86 1.80
CA LEU A 445 -23.26 -14.57 1.45
C LEU A 445 -22.40 -14.76 2.71
N GLU A 446 -21.46 -15.68 2.64
CA GLU A 446 -20.57 -16.03 3.74
C GLU A 446 -19.14 -15.70 3.31
N ILE A 447 -18.48 -14.83 4.06
CA ILE A 447 -17.11 -14.41 3.79
C ILE A 447 -16.22 -14.99 4.88
N GLU A 448 -15.27 -15.84 4.50
CA GLU A 448 -14.25 -16.35 5.40
C GLU A 448 -12.93 -15.64 5.11
N VAL A 449 -12.38 -14.97 6.12
CA VAL A 449 -11.09 -14.28 6.07
C VAL A 449 -10.10 -15.06 6.92
N LYS A 450 -9.16 -15.75 6.27
CA LYS A 450 -8.06 -16.45 6.95
C LYS A 450 -6.85 -15.54 7.04
N TRP A 451 -6.33 -15.37 8.25
CA TRP A 451 -5.20 -14.51 8.53
C TRP A 451 -4.18 -15.21 9.42
N THR A 452 -2.93 -14.75 9.37
CA THR A 452 -1.81 -15.32 10.13
C THR A 452 -0.98 -14.21 10.76
N LYS A 453 -0.27 -14.54 11.83
CA LYS A 453 0.78 -13.71 12.39
C LYS A 453 2.03 -13.82 11.52
N TYR A 454 2.58 -12.68 11.14
CA TYR A 454 3.76 -12.57 10.29
C TYR A 454 4.82 -11.71 10.99
N GLY A 455 6.11 -12.04 10.80
CA GLY A 455 7.21 -11.26 11.38
C GLY A 455 7.63 -11.76 12.76
N SER A 456 8.18 -10.89 13.60
CA SER A 456 8.77 -11.29 14.89
C SER A 456 7.72 -11.86 15.85
N LEU A 457 8.10 -12.87 16.65
CA LEU A 457 7.26 -13.43 17.71
C LEU A 457 6.82 -12.37 18.73
N LEU A 458 7.67 -11.36 18.97
CA LEU A 458 7.40 -10.29 19.95
C LEU A 458 6.62 -9.11 19.35
N ASN A 459 6.57 -8.99 18.03
CA ASN A 459 5.77 -7.99 17.34
C ASN A 459 5.10 -8.59 16.09
N PRO A 460 4.17 -9.55 16.27
CA PRO A 460 3.48 -10.18 15.16
C PRO A 460 2.58 -9.21 14.43
N GLN A 461 2.68 -9.22 13.11
CA GLN A 461 1.87 -8.42 12.21
C GLN A 461 0.75 -9.29 11.64
N ALA A 462 -0.49 -8.83 11.75
CA ALA A 462 -1.62 -9.55 11.17
C ALA A 462 -1.61 -9.43 9.65
N ARG A 463 -1.52 -10.57 8.96
CA ARG A 463 -1.51 -10.67 7.51
C ARG A 463 -2.68 -11.52 7.02
N ILE A 464 -3.48 -11.00 6.09
CA ILE A 464 -4.53 -11.78 5.41
C ILE A 464 -3.85 -12.69 4.39
N VAL A 465 -4.21 -13.98 4.41
CA VAL A 465 -3.60 -15.02 3.55
C VAL A 465 -4.60 -15.52 2.51
N SER A 466 -5.88 -15.62 2.88
CA SER A 466 -6.92 -16.12 1.99
C SER A 466 -8.26 -15.50 2.35
N VAL A 467 -9.05 -15.18 1.32
CA VAL A 467 -10.42 -14.71 1.47
C VAL A 467 -11.32 -15.55 0.57
N THR A 468 -12.37 -16.12 1.14
CA THR A 468 -13.36 -16.91 0.40
C THR A 468 -14.73 -16.28 0.56
N ALA A 469 -15.44 -16.06 -0.54
CA ALA A 469 -16.81 -15.57 -0.57
C ALA A 469 -17.74 -16.66 -1.13
N ARG A 470 -18.56 -17.24 -0.27
CA ARG A 470 -19.50 -18.31 -0.60
C ARG A 470 -20.93 -17.79 -0.68
N ILE A 471 -21.60 -18.02 -1.81
CA ILE A 471 -23.03 -17.75 -1.97
C ILE A 471 -23.80 -19.06 -1.86
N THR A 472 -24.81 -19.07 -0.98
CA THR A 472 -25.74 -20.19 -0.87
C THR A 472 -27.08 -19.82 -1.51
N SER A 473 -27.58 -20.69 -2.38
CA SER A 473 -28.85 -20.52 -3.07
C SER A 473 -29.86 -21.59 -2.68
N THR A 474 -31.13 -21.18 -2.59
CA THR A 474 -32.27 -22.07 -2.29
C THR A 474 -33.21 -22.17 -3.47
N THR A 475 -33.93 -23.29 -3.56
CA THR A 475 -34.88 -23.54 -4.64
C THR A 475 -36.13 -22.69 -4.49
N TRP A 476 -36.47 -21.95 -5.55
CA TRP A 476 -37.71 -21.20 -5.66
C TRP A 476 -38.91 -22.13 -5.83
N LYS A 477 -39.94 -21.92 -5.03
CA LYS A 477 -41.24 -22.58 -5.18
C LYS A 477 -42.30 -21.51 -5.39
N GLN A 478 -43.00 -21.58 -6.52
CA GLN A 478 -44.08 -20.65 -6.84
C GLN A 478 -45.23 -20.85 -5.86
N LEU A 479 -45.73 -19.76 -5.28
CA LEU A 479 -46.81 -19.79 -4.30
C LEU A 479 -48.18 -19.64 -4.97
N PRO A 480 -49.24 -20.28 -4.42
CA PRO A 480 -50.61 -20.01 -4.82
C PRO A 480 -51.02 -18.55 -4.59
N LEU A 481 -51.97 -18.02 -5.38
CA LEU A 481 -52.51 -16.68 -5.17
C LEU A 481 -53.01 -16.51 -3.73
N GLY A 482 -52.63 -15.40 -3.09
CA GLY A 482 -53.02 -15.07 -1.71
C GLY A 482 -52.17 -15.70 -0.60
N ARG A 483 -51.15 -16.51 -0.93
CA ARG A 483 -50.16 -17.00 0.06
C ARG A 483 -48.85 -16.22 -0.02
N GLU A 484 -48.27 -15.99 1.14
CA GLU A 484 -46.96 -15.36 1.31
C GLU A 484 -46.00 -16.32 2.00
N ARG A 485 -44.71 -16.24 1.65
CA ARG A 485 -43.63 -16.96 2.35
C ARG A 485 -42.52 -15.98 2.67
N THR A 486 -42.03 -16.04 3.90
CA THR A 486 -40.85 -15.29 4.34
C THR A 486 -39.60 -16.14 4.27
N ILE A 487 -38.52 -15.60 3.70
CA ILE A 487 -37.21 -16.24 3.68
C ILE A 487 -36.18 -15.28 4.28
N PRO A 488 -35.33 -15.73 5.23
CA PRO A 488 -34.22 -14.92 5.71
C PRO A 488 -33.12 -14.84 4.65
N VAL A 489 -32.61 -13.64 4.44
CA VAL A 489 -31.45 -13.36 3.59
C VAL A 489 -30.34 -12.84 4.48
N THR A 490 -29.18 -13.49 4.50
CA THR A 490 -28.14 -13.23 5.50
C THR A 490 -26.75 -13.06 4.89
N SER A 491 -25.99 -12.10 5.40
CA SER A 491 -24.55 -12.00 5.13
C SER A 491 -23.76 -12.18 6.41
N SER A 492 -22.68 -12.96 6.35
CA SER A 492 -21.81 -13.19 7.50
C SER A 492 -20.33 -13.10 7.13
N VAL A 493 -19.51 -12.72 8.10
CA VAL A 493 -18.06 -12.65 8.00
C VAL A 493 -17.44 -13.38 9.20
N VAL A 494 -16.50 -14.27 8.92
CA VAL A 494 -15.74 -15.01 9.94
C VAL A 494 -14.25 -14.80 9.71
N PHE A 495 -13.54 -14.43 10.77
CA PHE A 495 -12.09 -14.36 10.80
C PHE A 495 -11.52 -15.61 11.47
N THR A 496 -10.61 -16.28 10.76
CA THR A 496 -9.95 -17.50 11.25
C THR A 496 -8.44 -17.25 11.35
N ASP A 497 -7.89 -17.36 12.56
CA ASP A 497 -6.44 -17.34 12.77
C ASP A 497 -5.86 -18.71 12.37
N ILE A 498 -5.00 -18.72 11.34
CA ILE A 498 -4.31 -19.91 10.83
C ILE A 498 -2.80 -19.87 11.12
N SER A 499 -2.38 -19.08 12.10
CA SER A 499 -0.98 -19.02 12.54
C SER A 499 -0.48 -20.40 12.93
N SER A 500 0.73 -20.76 12.49
CA SER A 500 1.37 -22.00 12.90
C SER A 500 1.46 -22.08 14.43
N PRO A 501 1.00 -23.18 15.05
CA PRO A 501 1.20 -23.37 16.48
C PRO A 501 2.70 -23.41 16.78
N ALA A 502 3.09 -22.83 17.93
CA ALA A 502 4.47 -22.85 18.35
C ALA A 502 4.87 -24.30 18.70
N GLU A 503 5.72 -24.92 17.87
CA GLU A 503 6.27 -26.24 18.17
C GLU A 503 7.51 -26.10 19.08
N PRO A 504 7.58 -26.84 20.21
CA PRO A 504 8.76 -26.84 21.06
C PRO A 504 9.90 -27.60 20.37
N GLY A 505 10.75 -26.87 19.64
CA GLY A 505 11.99 -27.38 19.07
C GLY A 505 13.19 -27.02 19.95
N TYR A 506 13.84 -28.01 20.56
CA TYR A 506 15.15 -27.84 21.17
C TYR A 506 16.22 -28.36 20.20
N LYS A 507 17.12 -27.48 19.73
CA LYS A 507 18.37 -27.95 19.11
C LYS A 507 19.34 -28.35 20.22
N ALA A 508 20.24 -29.29 19.93
CA ALA A 508 21.19 -29.88 20.88
C ALA A 508 21.84 -28.82 21.79
N TRP A 509 21.98 -29.17 23.06
CA TRP A 509 22.60 -28.33 24.08
C TRP A 509 23.96 -27.82 23.56
N PRO A 510 24.27 -26.51 23.70
CA PRO A 510 25.56 -26.00 23.29
C PRO A 510 26.66 -26.79 24.01
N THR A 511 27.65 -27.28 23.27
CA THR A 511 28.81 -27.95 23.85
C THR A 511 29.61 -26.93 24.65
N ILE A 512 29.61 -27.06 25.98
CA ILE A 512 30.41 -26.23 26.85
C ILE A 512 31.87 -26.72 26.73
N ASN A 513 32.66 -26.08 25.87
CA ASN A 513 34.10 -26.30 25.80
C ASN A 513 34.79 -25.60 26.97
N VAL A 514 34.64 -26.14 28.18
CA VAL A 514 35.40 -25.69 29.34
C VAL A 514 36.84 -26.15 29.17
N LYS A 515 37.76 -25.23 28.89
CA LYS A 515 39.19 -25.47 29.08
C LYS A 515 39.50 -25.27 30.55
N LEU A 516 39.57 -26.37 31.29
CA LEU A 516 40.00 -26.33 32.68
C LEU A 516 41.52 -26.07 32.73
N PRO A 517 42.01 -25.25 33.68
CA PRO A 517 43.43 -25.15 34.00
C PRO A 517 44.04 -26.54 34.27
N PHE A 518 45.33 -26.69 34.02
CA PHE A 518 46.04 -27.98 34.12
C PHE A 518 45.99 -28.60 35.52
N ASP A 519 45.68 -27.80 36.54
CA ASP A 519 45.69 -28.10 37.96
C ASP A 519 44.28 -28.22 38.58
N PHE A 520 43.21 -28.19 37.77
CA PHE A 520 41.83 -28.18 38.26
C PHE A 520 41.48 -29.33 39.21
N PHE A 521 42.11 -30.50 39.05
CA PHE A 521 41.88 -31.66 39.91
C PHE A 521 42.99 -31.92 40.94
N PHE A 522 43.94 -31.00 41.14
CA PHE A 522 44.98 -31.21 42.15
C PHE A 522 44.42 -31.04 43.58
N PRO A 523 44.69 -31.94 44.56
CA PRO A 523 45.45 -33.19 44.52
C PRO A 523 44.56 -34.46 44.49
N PHE A 524 43.34 -34.36 43.95
CA PHE A 524 42.29 -35.38 44.09
C PHE A 524 42.32 -36.48 42.99
N VAL A 525 43.40 -36.57 42.19
CA VAL A 525 43.64 -37.66 41.22
C VAL A 525 45.01 -38.28 41.42
#